data_AF-A0AAN2FH95-F1
#
_entry.id   AF-A0AAN2FH95-F1
#
_cell.length_a   1.000
_cell.length_b   1.000
_cell.length_c   1.000
_cell.angle_alpha   90.00
_cell.angle_beta   90.00
_cell.angle_gamma   90.00
#
_symmetry.space_group_name_H-M   'P 1'
#
loop_
_entity.id
_entity.type
_entity.pdbx_description
1 polymer ?
#
loop_
_entity_poly.entity_id
_entity_poly.type
_entity_poly.pdbx_seq_one_letter_code
_entity_poly.pdbx_strand_id
1 'polypeptide(L)'
;MTPSEGRFAARVHYVLELISLACLAAAALWNYAGNRLFDAFTSLPVFAQHPLAFSAALHLPVWALTVCGLALGSVALAAQVMNDIRIYVSRRQQGGSL
;
A
#
# COMPACT_ATOMS: atom_id res chain seq x y z
N MET A 1 -11.74 -11.11 -24.14
CA MET A 1 -12.05 -10.52 -22.82
C MET A 1 -13.48 -10.06 -22.88
N THR A 2 -14.36 -10.69 -22.10
CA THR A 2 -15.77 -10.32 -22.08
C THR A 2 -15.94 -8.98 -21.35
N PRO A 3 -16.93 -8.14 -21.70
CA PRO A 3 -17.17 -6.87 -21.01
C PRO A 3 -17.50 -7.00 -19.51
N SER A 4 -17.81 -8.20 -19.02
CA SER A 4 -17.92 -8.53 -17.60
C SER A 4 -16.56 -8.69 -16.91
N GLU A 5 -15.59 -9.34 -17.57
CA GLU A 5 -14.22 -9.52 -17.05
C GLU A 5 -13.50 -8.19 -16.89
N GLY A 6 -13.65 -7.27 -17.84
CA GLY A 6 -13.06 -5.93 -17.76
C GLY A 6 -13.59 -5.10 -16.58
N ARG A 7 -14.90 -5.18 -16.31
CA ARG A 7 -15.51 -4.51 -15.16
C ARG A 7 -15.11 -5.13 -13.82
N PHE A 8 -14.94 -6.45 -13.77
CA PHE A 8 -14.44 -7.14 -12.59
C PHE A 8 -12.99 -6.74 -12.27
N ALA A 9 -12.11 -6.77 -13.28
CA ALA A 9 -10.72 -6.36 -13.12
C ALA A 9 -10.58 -4.90 -12.66
N ALA A 10 -11.39 -3.98 -13.21
CA ALA A 10 -11.41 -2.59 -12.76
C ALA A 10 -11.82 -2.46 -11.28
N ARG A 11 -12.86 -3.19 -10.85
CA ARG A 11 -13.29 -3.18 -9.44
C ARG A 11 -12.22 -3.73 -8.51
N VAL A 12 -11.56 -4.82 -8.89
CA VAL A 12 -10.47 -5.41 -8.09
C VAL A 12 -9.31 -4.41 -7.95
N HIS A 13 -8.93 -3.75 -9.03
CA HIS A 13 -7.90 -2.71 -9.00
C HIS A 13 -8.28 -1.55 -8.06
N TYR A 14 -9.50 -1.02 -8.17
CA TYR A 14 -10.00 0.03 -7.26
C TYR A 14 -9.99 -0.40 -5.78
N VAL A 15 -10.38 -1.65 -5.50
CA VAL A 15 -10.36 -2.17 -4.12
C VAL A 15 -8.93 -2.32 -3.61
N LEU A 16 -8.00 -2.79 -4.43
CA LEU A 16 -6.58 -2.87 -4.05
C LEU A 16 -5.99 -1.49 -3.73
N GLU A 17 -6.28 -0.48 -4.55
CA GLU A 17 -5.84 0.90 -4.32
C GLU A 17 -6.41 1.47 -3.02
N LEU A 18 -7.69 1.23 -2.75
CA LEU A 18 -8.32 1.65 -1.50
C LEU A 18 -7.69 0.98 -0.28
N ILE A 19 -7.38 -0.32 -0.37
CA ILE A 19 -6.70 -1.05 0.72
C ILE A 19 -5.27 -0.53 0.89
N SER A 20 -4.56 -0.27 -0.20
CA SER A 20 -3.22 0.34 -0.19
C SER A 20 -3.22 1.68 0.55
N LEU A 21 -4.14 2.57 0.16
CA LEU A 21 -4.36 3.86 0.81
C LEU A 21 -4.73 3.71 2.28
N ALA A 22 -5.62 2.78 2.62
CA ALA A 22 -6.01 2.54 4.00
C ALA A 22 -4.83 2.05 4.86
N CYS A 23 -4.00 1.15 4.33
CA CYS A 23 -2.79 0.68 4.99
C CYS A 23 -1.78 1.82 5.21
N LEU A 24 -1.55 2.66 4.21
CA LEU A 24 -0.65 3.82 4.32
C LEU A 24 -1.19 4.88 5.30
N ALA A 25 -2.49 5.15 5.26
CA ALA A 25 -3.13 6.08 6.18
C ALA A 25 -3.08 5.56 7.62
N ALA A 26 -3.34 4.27 7.84
CA ALA A 26 -3.21 3.62 9.14
C ALA A 26 -1.76 3.64 9.63
N ALA A 27 -0.78 3.40 8.75
CA ALA A 27 0.64 3.51 9.08
C ALA A 27 1.01 4.95 9.50
N ALA A 28 0.56 5.96 8.76
CA ALA A 28 0.82 7.36 9.08
C ALA A 28 0.16 7.78 10.40
N LEU A 29 -1.10 7.39 10.62
CA LEU A 29 -1.82 7.67 11.86
C LEU A 29 -1.16 6.98 13.05
N TRP A 30 -0.77 5.72 12.90
CA TRP A 30 -0.06 4.98 13.93
C TRP A 30 1.33 5.53 14.18
N ASN A 31 2.06 5.98 13.16
CA ASN A 31 3.34 6.63 13.34
C ASN A 31 3.19 7.92 14.17
N TYR A 32 2.17 8.74 13.87
CA TYR A 32 1.88 9.95 14.64
C TYR A 32 1.47 9.65 16.09
N ALA A 33 0.48 8.78 16.28
CA ALA A 33 -0.03 8.41 17.61
C ALA A 33 1.00 7.62 18.42
N GLY A 34 1.71 6.72 17.75
CA GLY A 34 2.77 5.88 18.31
C GLY A 34 3.95 6.70 18.82
N ASN A 35 4.33 7.78 18.14
CA ASN A 35 5.39 8.67 18.62
C ASN A 35 4.96 9.40 19.90
N ARG A 36 3.71 9.86 19.97
CA ARG A 36 3.15 10.47 21.19
C ARG A 36 3.06 9.48 22.35
N LEU A 37 2.67 8.23 22.07
CA LEU A 37 2.67 7.14 23.04
C LEU A 37 4.09 6.79 23.50
N PHE A 38 5.05 6.71 22.58
CA PHE A 38 6.46 6.45 22.88
C PHE A 38 7.02 7.51 23.82
N ASP A 39 6.79 8.79 23.54
CA ASP A 39 7.19 9.91 24.41
C ASP A 39 6.57 9.75 25.80
N ALA A 40 5.29 9.39 25.91
CA ALA A 40 4.66 9.13 27.20
C ALA A 40 5.30 7.93 27.94
N PHE A 41 5.64 6.84 27.22
CA PHE A 41 6.29 5.67 27.79
C PHE A 41 7.72 5.94 28.28
N THR A 42 8.44 6.89 27.69
CA THR A 42 9.83 7.20 28.10
C THR A 42 9.95 7.67 29.56
N SER A 43 8.85 8.17 30.14
CA SER A 43 8.77 8.57 31.55
C SER A 43 8.61 7.40 32.53
N LEU A 44 8.33 6.19 32.05
CA LEU A 44 8.10 5.02 32.90
C LEU A 44 9.41 4.28 33.21
N PRO A 45 9.62 3.81 34.45
CA PRO A 45 10.84 3.11 34.85
C PRO A 45 11.03 1.76 34.13
N VAL A 46 9.94 1.12 33.69
CA VAL A 46 9.97 -0.13 32.90
C VAL A 46 10.52 0.10 31.49
N PHE A 47 10.33 1.30 30.93
CA PHE A 47 10.86 1.65 29.62
C PHE A 47 12.39 1.69 29.64
N ALA A 48 13.00 2.20 30.71
CA ALA A 48 14.45 2.23 30.87
C ALA A 48 15.09 0.83 30.87
N GLN A 49 14.33 -0.19 31.28
CA GLN A 49 14.78 -1.58 31.28
C GLN A 49 14.67 -2.25 29.91
N HIS A 50 13.69 -1.85 29.08
CA HIS A 50 13.40 -2.49 27.79
C HIS A 50 13.13 -1.52 26.62
N PRO A 51 14.01 -0.54 26.36
CA PRO A 51 13.75 0.52 25.38
C PRO A 51 13.57 -0.03 23.95
N LEU A 52 14.33 -1.06 23.60
CA LEU A 52 14.27 -1.71 22.28
C LEU A 52 12.95 -2.49 22.06
N ALA A 53 12.40 -3.10 23.11
CA ALA A 53 11.14 -3.85 23.00
C ALA A 53 9.95 -2.92 22.78
N PHE A 54 9.92 -1.78 23.49
CA PHE A 54 8.91 -0.74 23.29
C PHE A 54 9.03 -0.09 21.90
N SER A 55 10.26 0.21 21.45
CA SER A 55 10.50 0.72 20.11
C SER A 55 10.00 -0.25 19.04
N ALA A 56 10.37 -1.54 19.13
CA ALA A 56 9.94 -2.57 18.20
C ALA A 56 8.41 -2.75 18.19
N ALA A 57 7.76 -2.78 19.36
CA ALA A 57 6.31 -2.90 19.47
C ALA A 57 5.55 -1.75 18.78
N LEU A 58 6.12 -0.54 18.80
CA LEU A 58 5.50 0.63 18.18
C LEU A 58 5.84 0.79 16.70
N HIS A 59 7.04 0.40 16.29
CA HIS A 59 7.51 0.60 14.91
C HIS A 59 7.16 -0.58 13.99
N LEU A 60 7.19 -1.83 14.46
CA LEU A 60 6.85 -2.99 13.62
C LEU A 60 5.48 -2.88 12.93
N PRO A 61 4.41 -2.41 13.60
CA PRO A 61 3.12 -2.20 12.94
C PRO A 61 3.18 -1.17 11.80
N VAL A 62 3.93 -0.07 11.99
CA VAL A 62 4.12 0.96 10.95
C VAL A 62 4.78 0.36 9.73
N TRP A 63 5.84 -0.42 9.94
CA TRP A 63 6.61 -1.02 8.85
C TRP A 63 5.77 -2.06 8.12
N ALA A 64 5.07 -2.93 8.85
CA ALA A 64 4.19 -3.94 8.26
C ALA A 64 3.08 -3.29 7.40
N LEU A 65 2.42 -2.25 7.91
CA LEU A 65 1.36 -1.52 7.20
C LEU A 65 1.91 -0.76 5.99
N THR A 66 3.09 -0.15 6.11
CA THR A 66 3.74 0.59 5.00
C THR A 66 4.14 -0.36 3.88
N VAL A 67 4.78 -1.49 4.22
CA VAL A 67 5.15 -2.52 3.23
C VAL A 67 3.90 -3.11 2.57
N CYS A 68 2.85 -3.39 3.35
CA CYS A 68 1.59 -3.90 2.81
C CYS A 68 0.95 -2.90 1.84
N GLY A 69 0.86 -1.62 2.21
CA GLY A 69 0.34 -0.57 1.36
C GLY A 69 1.13 -0.42 0.06
N LEU A 70 2.46 -0.31 0.16
CA LEU A 70 3.34 -0.19 -1.02
C LEU A 70 3.28 -1.44 -1.92
N ALA A 71 3.20 -2.64 -1.36
CA ALA A 71 3.07 -3.87 -2.13
C ALA A 71 1.75 -3.91 -2.91
N LEU A 72 0.63 -3.54 -2.28
CA LEU A 72 -0.66 -3.49 -2.95
C LEU A 72 -0.73 -2.41 -4.02
N GLY A 73 -0.23 -1.20 -3.72
CA GLY A 73 -0.16 -0.10 -4.68
C GLY A 73 0.75 -0.41 -5.87
N SER A 74 1.90 -1.06 -5.64
CA SER A 74 2.81 -1.45 -6.73
C SER A 74 2.20 -2.53 -7.65
N VAL A 75 1.49 -3.51 -7.10
CA VAL A 75 0.75 -4.50 -7.90
C VAL A 75 -0.35 -3.85 -8.72
N ALA A 76 -1.11 -2.93 -8.11
CA ALA A 76 -2.16 -2.19 -8.81
C ALA A 76 -1.56 -1.36 -9.96
N LEU A 77 -0.48 -0.61 -9.70
CA LEU A 77 0.22 0.19 -10.71
C LEU A 77 0.78 -0.68 -11.85
N ALA A 78 1.44 -1.79 -11.52
CA ALA A 78 1.99 -2.71 -12.52
C ALA A 78 0.89 -3.26 -13.44
N ALA A 79 -0.27 -3.62 -12.88
CA ALA A 79 -1.41 -4.08 -13.66
C ALA A 79 -1.93 -3.00 -14.61
N GLN A 80 -1.95 -1.74 -14.18
CA GLN A 80 -2.37 -0.61 -15.02
C GLN A 80 -1.38 -0.36 -16.17
N VAL A 81 -0.07 -0.32 -15.88
CA VAL A 81 0.97 -0.14 -16.88
C VAL A 81 0.93 -1.25 -17.94
N MET A 82 0.76 -2.50 -17.55
CA MET A 82 0.63 -3.62 -18.50
C MET A 82 -0.60 -3.48 -19.39
N ASN A 83 -1.71 -2.98 -18.86
CA ASN A 83 -2.93 -2.75 -19.64
C ASN A 83 -2.75 -1.61 -20.66
N ASP A 84 -2.12 -0.51 -20.26
CA ASP A 84 -1.85 0.63 -21.14
C ASP A 84 -0.90 0.25 -22.28
N ILE A 85 0.16 -0.52 -21.99
CA ILE A 85 1.07 -1.07 -23.00
C ILE A 85 0.31 -1.95 -23.98
N ARG A 86 -0.55 -2.85 -23.49
CA ARG A 86 -1.37 -3.72 -24.33
C ARG A 86 -2.26 -2.92 -25.28
N ILE A 87 -2.95 -1.90 -24.77
CA ILE A 87 -3.83 -1.03 -25.57
C ILE A 87 -3.02 -0.28 -26.63
N TYR A 88 -1.86 0.26 -26.26
CA TYR A 88 -0.96 0.96 -27.17
C TYR A 88 -0.50 0.05 -28.33
N VAL A 89 -0.05 -1.17 -28.01
CA VAL A 89 0.39 -2.15 -29.01
C VAL A 89 -0.76 -2.54 -29.95
N SER A 90 -1.97 -2.80 -29.42
CA SER A 90 -3.13 -3.12 -30.24
C SER A 90 -3.52 -1.99 -31.21
N ARG A 91 -3.46 -0.72 -30.77
CA ARG A 91 -3.71 0.42 -31.66
C ARG A 91 -2.67 0.54 -32.77
N ARG A 92 -1.39 0.29 -32.46
CA ARG A 92 -0.31 0.33 -33.45
C ARG A 92 -0.47 -0.75 -34.52
N GLN A 93 -0.91 -1.95 -34.14
CA GLN A 93 -1.17 -3.04 -35.09
C GLN A 93 -2.36 -2.73 -36.02
N GLN A 94 -3.39 -2.03 -35.52
CA GLN A 94 -4.55 -1.63 -36.34
C GLN A 94 -4.23 -0.45 -37.27
N GLY A 95 -3.38 0.49 -36.84
CA GLY A 95 -2.97 1.64 -37.64
C GLY A 95 -1.88 1.36 -38.69
N GLY A 96 -1.24 0.18 -38.68
CA GLY A 96 -0.22 -0.23 -39.65
C GLY A 96 -0.72 -1.08 -40.81
N SER A 97 -2.05 -1.21 -40.97
CA SER A 97 -2.72 -2.00 -42.02
C SER A 97 -3.27 -1.13 -43.16
N LEU A 98 -2.55 -0.07 -43.53
CA LEU A 98 -2.86 0.76 -44.72
C LEU A 98 -1.75 0.60 -45.75
#